data_AF-A0A7Y1XYU8-F1
#
_entry.id   AF-A0A7Y1XYU8-F1
#
_cell.length_a   1.000
_cell.length_b   1.000
_cell.length_c   1.000
_cell.angle_alpha   90.00
_cell.angle_beta   90.00
_cell.angle_gamma   90.00
#
_symmetry.space_group_name_H-M   'P 1'
#
loop_
_entity.id
_entity.type
_entity.pdbx_description
1 polymer ?
#
loop_
_entity_poly.entity_id
_entity_poly.type
_entity_poly.pdbx_seq_one_letter_code
_entity_poly.pdbx_strand_id
1 'polypeptide(L)'
;MKKLLLCFILVCFALLNANALVTQVDTAQVDKRYLLELLEKRKALFNEYSSLNEMKTGIFKNRTKKDVMRSKQMLNNIIALDNKIINELDRMFEHNQFQKLSLGVDMLDYELQLNKHRVGISALQNEIQYLKNDKAELELQISQGKFWQYLSTVVSIFLAGILIYVLFKKRKET
;
A
#
# COMPACT_ATOMS: atom_id res chain seq x y z
N MET A 1 -23.15 25.55 -30.97
CA MET A 1 -23.68 25.66 -29.60
C MET A 1 -23.26 24.51 -28.69
N LYS A 2 -23.39 23.23 -29.09
CA LYS A 2 -23.01 22.07 -28.25
C LYS A 2 -21.52 22.03 -27.81
N LYS A 3 -20.59 22.44 -28.67
CA LYS A 3 -19.15 22.49 -28.36
C LYS A 3 -18.78 23.56 -27.32
N LEU A 4 -19.48 24.71 -27.35
CA LEU A 4 -19.31 25.80 -26.39
C LEU A 4 -19.82 25.41 -25.00
N LEU A 5 -20.94 24.68 -24.95
CA LEU A 5 -21.52 24.15 -23.72
C LEU A 5 -20.59 23.10 -23.07
N LEU A 6 -19.96 22.25 -23.88
CA LEU A 6 -18.98 21.26 -23.40
C LEU A 6 -17.71 21.91 -22.83
N CYS A 7 -17.17 22.95 -23.48
CA CYS A 7 -16.06 23.72 -22.94
C CYS A 7 -16.42 24.42 -21.63
N PHE A 8 -17.64 24.95 -21.51
CA PHE A 8 -18.12 25.61 -20.29
C PHE A 8 -18.21 24.62 -19.12
N ILE A 9 -18.73 23.40 -19.35
CA ILE A 9 -18.77 22.34 -18.32
C ILE A 9 -17.37 21.93 -17.88
N LEU A 10 -16.42 21.81 -18.82
CA LEU A 10 -15.05 21.40 -18.53
C LEU A 10 -14.29 22.46 -17.72
N VAL A 11 -14.54 23.75 -18.00
CA VAL A 11 -14.00 24.87 -17.22
C VAL A 11 -14.65 24.93 -15.83
N CYS A 12 -15.96 24.72 -15.71
CA CYS A 12 -16.63 24.64 -14.40
C CYS A 12 -16.08 23.46 -13.56
N PHE A 13 -15.83 22.31 -14.18
CA PHE A 13 -15.24 21.16 -13.50
C PHE A 13 -13.79 21.44 -13.04
N ALA A 14 -13.00 22.16 -13.83
CA ALA A 14 -11.66 22.58 -13.44
C ALA A 14 -11.66 23.59 -12.27
N LEU A 15 -12.62 24.52 -12.25
CA LEU A 15 -12.76 25.52 -11.18
C LEU A 15 -13.29 24.92 -9.87
N LEU A 16 -14.13 23.86 -9.93
CA LEU A 16 -14.60 23.12 -8.76
C LEU A 16 -13.48 22.35 -8.05
N ASN A 17 -12.45 21.90 -8.78
CA ASN A 17 -11.31 21.17 -8.21
C ASN A 17 -10.21 22.09 -7.63
N ALA A 18 -10.22 23.40 -7.93
CA ALA A 18 -9.19 24.33 -7.48
C ALA A 18 -9.30 24.68 -5.98
N ASN A 19 -10.46 24.47 -5.35
CA ASN A 19 -10.69 24.79 -3.94
C ASN A 19 -10.34 23.64 -2.97
N ALA A 20 -9.87 22.50 -3.47
CA ALA A 20 -9.52 21.34 -2.64
C ALA A 20 -8.05 21.31 -2.21
N LEU A 21 -7.34 22.46 -2.22
CA LEU A 21 -6.05 22.57 -1.55
C LEU A 21 -6.28 22.71 -0.04
N VAL A 22 -6.79 21.63 0.56
CA VAL A 22 -6.79 21.45 2.00
C VAL A 22 -5.32 21.49 2.41
N THR A 23 -4.94 22.53 3.14
CA THR A 23 -3.65 22.59 3.82
C THR A 23 -3.69 21.49 4.88
N GLN A 24 -3.25 20.28 4.51
CA GLN A 24 -3.00 19.21 5.46
C GLN A 24 -1.84 19.70 6.33
N VAL A 25 -2.18 20.39 7.41
CA VAL A 25 -1.23 20.73 8.45
C VAL A 25 -0.85 19.42 9.10
N ASP A 26 0.34 18.92 8.75
CA ASP A 26 0.92 17.72 9.34
C ASP A 26 0.99 17.90 10.85
N THR A 27 0.17 17.14 11.59
CA THR A 27 0.05 17.25 13.05
C THR A 27 1.39 17.00 13.72
N ALA A 28 2.24 16.15 13.12
CA ALA A 28 3.60 15.90 13.58
C ALA A 28 4.51 17.14 13.47
N GLN A 29 4.27 18.01 12.49
CA GLN A 29 5.02 19.26 12.32
C GLN A 29 4.56 20.32 13.34
N VAL A 30 3.28 20.33 13.71
CA VAL A 30 2.72 21.21 14.74
C VAL A 30 3.31 20.87 16.11
N ASP A 31 3.29 19.58 16.47
CA ASP A 31 3.80 19.10 17.77
C ASP A 31 5.31 19.40 17.92
N LYS A 32 6.11 19.22 16.85
CA LYS A 32 7.54 19.59 16.83
C LYS A 32 7.77 21.08 17.05
N ARG A 33 6.98 21.94 16.41
CA ARG A 33 7.10 23.41 16.57
C ARG A 33 6.79 23.84 17.99
N TYR A 34 5.75 23.25 18.59
CA TYR A 34 5.38 23.51 19.97
C TYR A 34 6.49 23.08 20.96
N LEU A 35 7.08 21.90 20.74
CA LEU A 35 8.23 21.45 21.54
C LEU A 35 9.43 22.40 21.44
N LEU A 36 9.74 22.88 20.23
CA LEU A 36 10.83 23.86 20.03
C LEU A 36 10.56 25.17 20.77
N GLU A 37 9.32 25.64 20.77
CA GLU A 37 8.91 26.84 21.54
C GLU A 37 9.11 26.62 23.05
N LEU A 38 8.75 25.44 23.58
CA LEU A 38 9.00 25.11 24.98
C LEU A 38 10.51 25.07 25.29
N LEU A 39 11.32 24.46 24.42
CA LEU A 39 12.77 24.42 24.60
C LEU A 39 13.40 25.81 24.57
N GLU A 40 12.91 26.71 23.72
CA GLU A 40 13.37 28.10 23.69
C GLU A 40 13.01 28.85 24.98
N LYS A 41 11.78 28.68 25.48
CA LYS A 41 11.36 29.23 26.78
C LYS A 41 12.21 28.69 27.93
N ARG A 42 12.52 27.40 27.92
CA ARG A 42 13.43 26.78 28.90
C ARG A 42 14.80 27.43 28.89
N LYS A 43 15.37 27.60 27.69
CA LYS A 43 16.69 28.22 27.51
C LYS A 43 16.70 29.64 28.04
N ALA A 44 15.66 30.44 27.77
CA ALA A 44 15.54 31.79 28.28
C ALA A 44 15.50 31.82 29.82
N LEU A 45 14.67 30.98 30.44
CA LEU A 45 14.58 30.87 31.90
C LEU A 45 15.90 30.39 32.54
N PHE A 46 16.58 29.45 31.90
CA PHE A 46 17.87 28.95 32.37
C PHE A 46 18.96 30.04 32.30
N ASN A 47 18.96 30.84 31.23
CA ASN A 47 19.89 31.96 31.10
C ASN A 47 19.66 33.03 32.19
N GLU A 48 18.40 33.37 32.47
CA GLU A 48 18.07 34.27 33.58
C GLU A 48 18.49 33.64 34.93
N TYR A 49 18.42 32.31 35.06
CA TYR A 49 18.75 31.64 36.32
C TYR A 49 20.25 31.67 36.55
N SER A 50 21.02 31.42 35.48
CA SER A 50 22.48 31.52 35.49
C SER A 50 22.94 32.91 35.90
N SER A 51 22.35 33.96 35.31
CA SER A 51 22.71 35.34 35.64
C SER A 51 22.39 35.71 37.08
N LEU A 52 21.24 35.26 37.61
CA LEU A 52 20.88 35.46 39.02
C LEU A 52 21.75 34.65 39.99
N ASN A 53 22.23 33.49 39.57
CA ASN A 53 23.09 32.65 40.40
C ASN A 53 24.51 33.23 40.52
N GLU A 54 24.98 33.95 39.48
CA GLU A 54 26.26 34.66 39.47
C GLU A 54 26.19 36.00 40.21
N MET A 55 25.03 36.67 40.22
CA MET A 55 24.83 37.93 40.93
C MET A 55 24.86 37.75 42.45
N LYS A 56 25.82 38.43 43.10
CA LYS A 56 25.92 38.52 44.57
C LYS A 56 25.64 39.95 45.01
N THR A 57 24.38 40.25 45.35
CA THR A 57 23.93 41.63 45.62
C THR A 57 24.16 42.11 47.06
N GLY A 58 24.63 41.23 47.94
CA GLY A 58 24.91 41.59 49.33
C GLY A 58 26.12 42.50 49.48
N ILE A 59 26.12 43.32 50.53
CA ILE A 59 27.17 44.31 50.88
C ILE A 59 28.58 43.69 50.94
N PHE A 60 28.68 42.38 51.19
CA PHE A 60 29.94 41.62 51.23
C PHE A 60 30.16 40.70 50.03
N LYS A 61 29.54 40.98 48.87
CA LYS A 61 29.50 40.06 47.72
C LYS A 61 28.99 38.67 48.11
N ASN A 62 28.05 38.60 49.07
CA ASN A 62 27.34 37.39 49.46
C ASN A 62 25.95 37.39 48.84
N ARG A 63 25.38 36.20 48.61
CA ARG A 63 23.99 36.07 48.16
C ARG A 63 23.06 36.50 49.29
N THR A 64 22.10 37.35 48.99
CA THR A 64 21.07 37.74 49.95
C THR A 64 19.93 36.72 49.96
N LYS A 65 19.11 36.74 51.03
CA LYS A 65 17.89 35.91 51.10
C LYS A 65 16.96 36.16 49.91
N LYS A 66 16.87 37.41 49.43
CA LYS A 66 16.06 37.78 48.25
C LYS A 66 16.60 37.13 46.97
N ASP A 67 17.92 37.12 46.77
CA ASP A 67 18.55 36.47 45.61
C ASP A 67 18.30 34.96 45.60
N VAL A 68 18.41 34.33 46.77
CA VAL A 68 18.14 32.88 46.93
C VAL A 68 16.67 32.57 46.64
N MET A 69 15.73 33.35 47.19
CA MET A 69 14.30 33.17 46.93
C MET A 69 13.95 33.32 45.45
N ARG A 70 14.49 34.34 44.77
CA ARG A 70 14.27 34.54 43.33
C ARG A 70 14.82 33.38 42.51
N SER A 71 16.05 32.93 42.81
CA SER A 71 16.64 31.77 42.13
C SER A 71 15.81 30.48 42.33
N LYS A 72 15.26 30.28 43.53
CA LYS A 72 14.39 29.13 43.83
C LYS A 72 13.07 29.18 43.05
N GLN A 73 12.44 30.35 42.99
CA GLN A 73 11.22 30.54 42.20
C GLN A 73 11.47 30.23 40.72
N MET A 74 12.61 30.66 40.18
CA MET A 74 12.92 30.39 38.78
C MET A 74 13.24 28.93 38.52
N LEU A 75 13.94 28.26 39.44
CA LEU A 75 14.17 26.83 39.36
C LEU A 75 12.84 26.06 39.35
N ASN A 76 11.86 26.46 40.18
CA ASN A 76 10.52 25.88 40.13
C ASN A 76 9.83 26.10 38.78
N ASN A 77 10.00 27.27 38.16
CA ASN A 77 9.46 27.55 36.83
C ASN A 77 10.11 26.69 35.74
N ILE A 78 11.44 26.48 35.84
CA ILE A 78 12.17 25.59 34.94
C ILE A 78 11.65 24.16 35.08
N ILE A 79 11.51 23.64 36.31
CA ILE A 79 10.98 22.29 36.56
C ILE A 79 9.55 22.15 36.01
N ALA A 80 8.69 23.13 36.24
CA ALA A 80 7.31 23.10 35.72
C ALA A 80 7.27 23.06 34.18
N LEU A 81 8.23 23.73 33.54
CA LEU A 81 8.36 23.74 32.09
C LEU A 81 9.00 22.46 31.55
N ASP A 82 9.96 21.88 32.28
CA ASP A 82 10.56 20.57 31.98
C ASP A 82 9.50 19.46 32.03
N ASN A 83 8.59 19.50 33.00
CA ASN A 83 7.45 18.57 33.04
C ASN A 83 6.56 18.69 31.80
N LYS A 84 6.33 19.91 31.28
CA LYS A 84 5.56 20.10 30.04
C LYS A 84 6.30 19.55 28.82
N ILE A 85 7.61 19.75 28.75
CA ILE A 85 8.46 19.21 27.68
C ILE A 85 8.41 17.68 27.69
N ILE A 86 8.54 17.07 28.87
CA ILE A 86 8.50 15.60 29.03
C ILE A 86 7.14 15.06 28.57
N ASN A 87 6.04 15.65 29.03
CA ASN A 87 4.70 15.22 28.63
C ASN A 87 4.48 15.31 27.11
N GLU A 88 4.98 16.36 26.46
CA GLU A 88 4.86 16.48 25.01
C GLU A 88 5.72 15.44 24.28
N LEU A 89 6.93 15.15 24.77
CA LEU A 89 7.78 14.10 24.23
C LEU A 89 7.13 12.72 24.35
N ASP A 90 6.52 12.41 25.50
CA ASP A 90 5.81 11.15 25.73
C ASP A 90 4.63 11.00 24.77
N ARG A 91 3.82 12.06 24.62
CA ARG A 91 2.73 12.09 23.63
C ARG A 91 3.22 11.84 22.20
N MET A 92 4.32 12.48 21.80
CA MET A 92 4.92 12.27 20.48
C MET A 92 5.46 10.84 20.33
N PHE A 93 6.02 10.26 21.38
CA PHE A 93 6.51 8.89 21.38
C PHE A 93 5.38 7.87 21.25
N GLU A 94 4.31 8.01 22.03
CA GLU A 94 3.11 7.18 21.94
C GLU A 94 2.48 7.23 20.54
N HIS A 95 2.34 8.43 19.97
CA HIS A 95 1.83 8.59 18.61
C HIS A 95 2.70 7.85 17.56
N ASN A 96 4.02 7.95 17.68
CA ASN A 96 4.94 7.22 16.79
C ASN A 96 4.87 5.69 17.00
N GLN A 97 4.73 5.22 18.24
CA GLN A 97 4.54 3.79 18.51
C GLN A 97 3.23 3.29 17.91
N PHE A 98 2.14 4.03 18.08
CA PHE A 98 0.85 3.70 17.49
C PHE A 98 0.92 3.62 15.96
N GLN A 99 1.56 4.59 15.31
CA GLN A 99 1.77 4.54 13.85
C GLN A 99 2.58 3.31 13.42
N LYS A 100 3.66 2.98 14.12
CA LYS A 100 4.46 1.79 13.82
C LYS A 100 3.67 0.50 13.98
N LEU A 101 2.86 0.39 15.03
CA LEU A 101 1.97 -0.74 15.26
C LEU A 101 0.94 -0.86 14.14
N SER A 102 0.29 0.25 13.77
CA SER A 102 -0.67 0.29 12.66
C SER A 102 -0.03 -0.19 11.36
N LEU A 103 1.15 0.34 11.00
CA LEU A 103 1.87 -0.08 9.79
C LEU A 103 2.23 -1.57 9.83
N GLY A 104 2.62 -2.11 10.99
CA GLY A 104 2.91 -3.53 11.15
C GLY A 104 1.66 -4.41 10.96
N VAL A 105 0.52 -3.98 11.49
CA VAL A 105 -0.78 -4.66 11.29
C VAL A 105 -1.19 -4.60 9.82
N ASP A 106 -1.07 -3.44 9.17
CA ASP A 106 -1.40 -3.27 7.76
C ASP A 106 -0.53 -4.18 6.87
N MET A 107 0.79 -4.26 7.15
CA MET A 107 1.70 -5.16 6.42
C MET A 107 1.28 -6.62 6.56
N LEU A 108 0.89 -7.07 7.76
CA LEU A 108 0.43 -8.44 7.98
C LEU A 108 -0.84 -8.75 7.17
N ASP A 109 -1.79 -7.82 7.15
CA ASP A 109 -3.01 -7.96 6.35
C ASP A 109 -2.71 -7.99 4.85
N TYR A 110 -1.77 -7.15 4.37
CA TYR A 110 -1.31 -7.19 2.99
C TYR A 110 -0.65 -8.53 2.62
N GLU A 111 0.22 -9.07 3.48
CA GLU A 111 0.84 -10.37 3.27
C GLU A 111 -0.21 -11.49 3.20
N LEU A 112 -1.23 -11.43 4.04
CA LEU A 112 -2.32 -12.39 4.06
C LEU A 112 -3.17 -12.31 2.79
N GLN A 113 -3.48 -11.11 2.31
CA GLN A 113 -4.16 -10.92 1.02
C GLN A 113 -3.30 -11.40 -0.15
N LEU A 114 -2.00 -11.09 -0.15
CA LEU A 114 -1.08 -11.54 -1.18
C LEU A 114 -0.99 -13.07 -1.23
N ASN A 115 -0.94 -13.73 -0.07
CA ASN A 115 -0.97 -15.19 0.01
C ASN A 115 -2.28 -15.78 -0.53
N LYS A 116 -3.43 -15.19 -0.20
CA LYS A 116 -4.73 -15.61 -0.77
C LYS A 116 -4.73 -15.50 -2.29
N HIS A 117 -4.24 -14.38 -2.84
CA HIS A 117 -4.12 -14.18 -4.27
C HIS A 117 -3.16 -15.18 -4.91
N ARG A 118 -2.01 -15.45 -4.28
CA ARG A 118 -1.03 -16.43 -4.75
C ARG A 118 -1.64 -17.83 -4.84
N VAL A 119 -2.38 -18.25 -3.82
CA VAL A 119 -3.11 -19.54 -3.83
C VAL A 119 -4.13 -19.58 -4.97
N GLY A 120 -4.89 -18.50 -5.18
CA GLY A 120 -5.84 -18.39 -6.29
C GLY A 120 -5.17 -18.49 -7.66
N ILE A 121 -4.03 -17.82 -7.85
CA ILE A 121 -3.24 -17.91 -9.09
C ILE A 121 -2.74 -19.34 -9.30
N SER A 122 -2.22 -20.00 -8.27
CA SER A 122 -1.77 -21.39 -8.37
C SER A 122 -2.92 -22.35 -8.71
N ALA A 123 -4.11 -22.15 -8.13
CA ALA A 123 -5.29 -22.94 -8.48
C ALA A 123 -5.68 -22.77 -9.96
N LEU A 124 -5.71 -21.53 -10.46
CA LEU A 124 -5.99 -21.25 -11.87
C LEU A 124 -4.92 -21.84 -12.81
N GLN A 125 -3.65 -21.78 -12.42
CA GLN A 125 -2.57 -22.40 -13.19
C GLN A 125 -2.73 -23.92 -13.28
N ASN A 126 -3.08 -24.57 -12.17
CA ASN A 126 -3.36 -26.00 -12.14
C ASN A 126 -4.55 -26.36 -13.03
N GLU A 127 -5.62 -25.56 -13.01
CA GLU A 127 -6.78 -25.76 -13.88
C GLU A 127 -6.44 -25.61 -15.37
N ILE A 128 -5.65 -24.59 -15.72
CA ILE A 128 -5.15 -24.41 -17.09
C ILE A 128 -4.31 -25.62 -17.52
N GLN A 129 -3.46 -26.13 -16.65
CA GLN A 129 -2.64 -27.31 -16.95
C GLN A 129 -3.50 -28.55 -17.13
N TYR A 130 -4.50 -28.75 -16.26
CA TYR A 130 -5.47 -29.84 -16.37
C TYR A 130 -6.22 -29.78 -17.71
N LEU A 131 -6.80 -28.63 -18.06
CA LEU A 131 -7.54 -28.44 -19.31
C LEU A 131 -6.66 -28.63 -20.55
N LYS A 132 -5.38 -28.24 -20.49
CA LYS A 132 -4.43 -28.48 -21.59
C LYS A 132 -4.17 -29.97 -21.78
N ASN A 133 -4.00 -30.72 -20.68
CA ASN A 133 -3.79 -32.16 -20.74
C ASN A 133 -5.03 -32.88 -21.26
N ASP A 134 -6.22 -32.52 -20.76
CA ASP A 134 -7.51 -33.07 -21.19
C ASP A 134 -7.75 -32.83 -22.69
N LYS A 135 -7.46 -31.61 -23.17
CA LYS A 135 -7.54 -31.30 -24.60
C LYS A 135 -6.57 -32.15 -25.43
N ALA A 136 -5.33 -32.31 -24.97
CA ALA A 136 -4.34 -33.13 -25.68
C ALA A 136 -4.77 -34.61 -25.75
N GLU A 137 -5.35 -35.14 -24.68
CA GLU A 137 -5.91 -36.49 -24.66
C GLU A 137 -7.09 -36.63 -25.65
N LEU A 138 -8.02 -35.67 -25.64
CA LEU A 138 -9.13 -35.64 -26.59
C LEU A 138 -8.66 -35.56 -28.05
N GLU A 139 -7.66 -34.73 -28.34
CA GLU A 139 -7.07 -34.61 -29.68
C GLU A 139 -6.45 -35.93 -30.15
N LEU A 140 -5.78 -36.68 -29.27
CA LEU A 140 -5.24 -38.01 -29.56
C LEU A 140 -6.37 -39.00 -29.86
N GLN A 141 -7.43 -39.04 -29.06
CA GLN A 141 -8.59 -39.91 -29.29
C GLN A 141 -9.30 -39.59 -30.60
N ILE A 142 -9.50 -38.30 -30.91
CA ILE A 142 -10.10 -37.85 -32.17
C ILE A 142 -9.21 -38.23 -33.36
N SER A 143 -7.88 -38.05 -33.24
CA SER A 143 -6.93 -38.42 -34.30
C SER A 143 -6.98 -39.92 -34.61
N GLN A 144 -7.00 -40.76 -33.57
CA GLN A 144 -7.14 -42.22 -33.71
C GLN A 144 -8.50 -42.58 -34.34
N GLY A 145 -9.59 -41.97 -33.89
CA GLY A 145 -10.93 -42.18 -34.47
C GLY A 145 -11.01 -41.79 -35.94
N LYS A 146 -10.41 -40.65 -36.32
CA LYS A 146 -10.33 -40.19 -37.72
C LYS A 146 -9.50 -41.12 -38.59
N PHE A 147 -8.42 -41.69 -38.06
CA PHE A 147 -7.62 -42.70 -38.76
C PHE A 147 -8.45 -43.95 -39.07
N TRP A 148 -9.19 -44.47 -38.08
CA TRP A 148 -10.08 -45.62 -38.27
C TRP A 148 -11.21 -45.34 -39.27
N GLN A 149 -11.79 -44.14 -39.23
CA GLN A 149 -12.82 -43.71 -40.20
C GLN A 149 -12.26 -43.61 -41.63
N TYR A 150 -11.06 -43.03 -41.79
CA TYR A 150 -10.40 -42.96 -43.10
C TYR A 150 -10.09 -44.35 -43.66
N LEU A 151 -9.55 -45.24 -42.82
CA LEU A 151 -9.25 -46.62 -43.21
C LEU A 151 -10.50 -47.38 -43.66
N SER A 152 -11.60 -47.27 -42.89
CA SER A 152 -12.89 -47.89 -43.24
C SER A 152 -13.43 -47.38 -44.59
N THR A 153 -13.27 -46.09 -44.86
CA THR A 153 -13.72 -45.47 -46.12
C THR A 153 -12.93 -45.98 -47.32
N VAL A 154 -11.60 -46.07 -47.21
CA VAL A 154 -10.73 -46.59 -48.28
C VAL A 154 -11.04 -48.06 -48.59
N VAL A 155 -11.21 -48.89 -47.55
CA VAL A 155 -11.57 -50.31 -47.72
C VAL A 155 -12.92 -50.46 -48.40
N SER A 156 -13.91 -49.65 -48.03
CA SER A 156 -15.25 -49.66 -48.64
C SER A 156 -15.22 -49.31 -50.13
N ILE A 157 -14.43 -48.30 -50.52
CA ILE A 157 -14.24 -47.91 -51.93
C ILE A 157 -13.56 -49.04 -52.71
N PHE A 158 -12.54 -49.69 -52.13
CA PHE A 158 -11.83 -50.79 -52.78
C PHE A 158 -12.74 -52.00 -53.01
N LEU A 159 -13.56 -52.37 -52.02
CA LEU A 159 -14.58 -53.42 -52.14
C LEU A 159 -15.63 -53.10 -53.20
N ALA A 160 -16.11 -51.86 -53.24
CA ALA A 160 -17.04 -51.40 -54.27
C ALA A 160 -16.40 -51.48 -55.68
N GLY A 161 -15.13 -51.09 -55.82
CA GLY A 161 -14.38 -51.21 -57.07
C GLY A 161 -14.22 -52.66 -57.55
N ILE A 162 -13.91 -53.59 -56.63
CA ILE A 162 -13.83 -55.03 -56.94
C ILE A 162 -15.20 -55.56 -57.40
N LEU A 163 -16.28 -55.22 -56.69
CA LEU A 163 -17.63 -55.65 -57.06
C LEU A 163 -18.02 -55.15 -58.45
N ILE A 164 -17.74 -53.88 -58.75
CA ILE A 164 -17.98 -53.29 -60.08
C ILE A 164 -17.15 -54.04 -61.14
N TYR A 165 -15.86 -54.29 -60.90
CA TYR A 165 -15.00 -55.02 -61.83
C TYR A 165 -15.53 -56.44 -62.12
N VAL A 166 -15.94 -57.18 -61.09
CA VAL A 166 -16.50 -58.54 -61.23
C VAL A 166 -17.81 -58.52 -62.01
N LEU A 167 -18.69 -57.53 -61.78
CA LEU A 167 -19.93 -57.38 -62.54
C LEU A 167 -19.67 -57.05 -64.01
N PHE A 168 -18.72 -56.16 -64.30
CA PHE A 168 -18.32 -55.86 -65.68
C PHE A 168 -17.67 -57.03 -66.40
N LYS A 169 -16.87 -57.85 -65.70
CA LYS A 169 -16.30 -59.08 -66.26
C LYS A 169 -17.38 -60.11 -66.58
N LYS A 170 -18.33 -60.36 -65.67
CA LYS A 170 -19.44 -61.29 -65.91
C LYS A 170 -20.32 -60.91 -67.09
N ARG A 171 -20.49 -59.61 -67.36
CA ARG A 171 -21.31 -59.11 -68.50
C ARG A 171 -20.64 -59.26 -69.87
N LYS A 172 -19.33 -59.56 -69.92
CA LYS A 172 -18.56 -59.74 -71.15
C LYS A 172 -18.45 -61.21 -71.58
N GLU A 173 -18.81 -62.14 -70.68
CA GLU A 173 -18.80 -63.60 -70.92
C GLU A 173 -20.19 -64.19 -71.24
N THR A 174 -21.24 -63.35 -71.23
CA THR A 174 -22.60 -63.64 -71.75
C THR A 174 -22.84 -62.87 -73.04
#